data_AF-A0A519WSG3-F1
#
_entry.id   AF-A0A519WSG3-F1
#
_cell.length_a   1.000
_cell.length_b   1.000
_cell.length_c   1.000
_cell.angle_alpha   90.00
_cell.angle_beta   90.00
_cell.angle_gamma   90.00
#
_symmetry.space_group_name_H-M   'P 1'
#
loop_
_entity.id
_entity.type
_entity.pdbx_description
1 polymer ?
#
loop_
_entity_poly.entity_id
_entity_poly.type
_entity_poly.pdbx_seq_one_letter_code
_entity_poly.pdbx_strand_id
1 'polypeptide(L)'
;MIMILTQLFLLFVTASFMLLKYPEAAMGRFSVIKMGALPFGLGSTGELKHKLRILRADVKLSIGAHGKLLSIACGFALLHWLAGSLEFYFILKFLGLKVTLMQALVVDLGVIIFKAAGAFIPGQLGVEEYGNKIMLMAIGITGTEIWISASILRRARQIIWAGFGILIYFFMFHRAKPELQT
;
A
#
# COMPACT_ATOMS: atom_id res chain seq x y z
N MET A 1 -3.88 -7.69 9.63
CA MET A 1 -3.89 -6.85 10.85
C MET A 1 -2.53 -6.17 11.09
N ILE A 2 -1.43 -6.92 11.16
CA ILE A 2 -0.05 -6.40 11.22
C ILE A 2 0.27 -5.42 10.08
N MET A 3 -0.17 -5.72 8.86
CA MET A 3 0.07 -4.89 7.66
C MET A 3 -0.50 -3.46 7.78
N ILE A 4 -1.69 -3.31 8.37
CA ILE A 4 -2.35 -2.00 8.55
C ILE A 4 -1.61 -1.19 9.63
N LEU A 5 -1.19 -1.85 10.71
CA LEU A 5 -0.47 -1.20 11.80
C LEU A 5 0.92 -0.72 11.36
N THR A 6 1.64 -1.52 10.56
CA THR A 6 2.92 -1.13 9.97
C THR A 6 2.77 -0.01 8.95
N GLN A 7 1.68 0.00 8.18
CA GLN A 7 1.39 1.10 7.25
C GLN A 7 1.14 2.39 8.03
N LEU A 8 0.24 2.40 9.02
CA LEU A 8 -0.07 3.59 9.81
C LEU A 8 1.16 4.17 10.53
N PHE A 9 2.05 3.32 11.04
CA PHE A 9 3.30 3.75 11.67
C PHE A 9 4.26 4.41 10.68
N LEU A 10 4.44 3.82 9.51
CA LEU A 10 5.29 4.39 8.45
C LEU A 10 4.73 5.72 7.93
N LEU A 11 3.40 5.82 7.78
CA LEU A 11 2.74 7.06 7.36
C LEU A 11 3.00 8.20 8.36
N PHE A 12 2.90 7.90 9.65
CA PHE A 12 3.16 8.86 10.71
C PHE A 12 4.60 9.38 10.69
N VAL A 13 5.59 8.49 10.55
CA VAL A 13 7.01 8.86 10.48
C VAL A 13 7.29 9.71 9.24
N THR A 14 6.72 9.35 8.09
CA THR A 14 6.90 10.13 6.86
C THR A 14 6.24 11.50 6.92
N ALA A 15 5.03 11.62 7.47
CA ALA A 15 4.33 12.89 7.64
C ALA A 15 5.09 13.81 8.61
N SER A 16 5.58 13.28 9.74
CA SER A 16 6.44 14.02 10.66
C SER A 16 7.73 14.49 9.99
N PHE A 17 8.40 13.64 9.22
CA PHE A 17 9.64 14.01 8.54
C PHE A 17 9.41 15.07 7.45
N MET A 18 8.30 14.98 6.71
CA MET A 18 7.95 15.94 5.67
C MET A 18 7.59 17.31 6.25
N LEU A 19 6.85 17.34 7.37
CA LEU A 19 6.51 18.56 8.10
C LEU A 19 7.74 19.24 8.74
N LEU A 20 8.69 18.44 9.24
CA LEU A 20 9.92 18.97 9.84
C LEU A 20 10.93 19.47 8.81
N LYS A 21 10.98 18.87 7.62
CA LYS A 21 12.03 19.13 6.62
C LYS A 21 11.60 20.04 5.46
N TYR A 22 10.30 20.17 5.20
CA TYR A 22 9.75 20.99 4.11
C TYR A 22 8.47 21.75 4.51
N PRO A 23 8.55 22.75 5.42
CA PRO A 23 7.39 23.50 5.91
C PRO A 23 6.63 24.24 4.78
N GLU A 24 7.35 24.70 3.75
CA GLU A 24 6.79 25.38 2.56
C GLU A 24 5.92 24.46 1.67
N ALA A 25 6.24 23.15 1.64
CA ALA A 25 5.45 22.16 0.89
C ALA A 25 4.08 21.89 1.53
N ALA A 26 3.96 22.14 2.85
CA ALA A 26 2.70 22.02 3.59
C ALA A 26 1.76 23.23 3.36
N MET A 27 2.30 24.41 3.05
CA MET A 27 1.52 25.66 3.04
C MET A 27 1.15 26.16 1.63
N GLY A 28 1.96 25.87 0.61
CA GLY A 28 1.85 26.56 -0.69
C GLY A 28 0.86 26.01 -1.72
N ARG A 29 0.37 24.76 -1.62
CA ARG A 29 -0.38 24.13 -2.75
C ARG A 29 -1.49 23.14 -2.36
N PHE A 30 -2.10 23.31 -1.19
CA PHE A 30 -3.25 22.48 -0.77
C PHE A 30 -4.63 22.96 -1.30
N SER A 31 -4.67 23.98 -2.16
CA SER A 31 -5.93 24.59 -2.66
C SER A 31 -6.74 23.70 -3.63
N VAL A 32 -6.27 22.49 -3.99
CA VAL A 32 -6.95 21.61 -4.95
C VAL A 32 -7.81 20.53 -4.28
N ILE A 33 -7.84 20.45 -2.95
CA ILE A 33 -8.73 19.50 -2.25
C ILE A 33 -10.14 20.11 -2.13
N LYS A 34 -10.90 20.09 -3.23
CA LYS A 34 -12.37 19.96 -3.09
C LYS A 34 -12.62 18.50 -2.74
N MET A 35 -12.58 18.24 -1.44
CA MET A 35 -12.91 16.98 -0.79
C MET A 35 -14.36 16.65 -1.14
N GLY A 36 -14.57 15.93 -2.24
CA GLY A 36 -15.85 15.34 -2.57
C GLY A 36 -16.32 14.54 -1.36
N ALA A 37 -17.54 14.83 -0.92
CA ALA A 37 -18.15 14.35 0.30
C ALA A 37 -17.76 12.90 0.62
N LEU A 38 -16.94 12.73 1.64
CA LEU A 38 -16.68 11.44 2.25
C LEU A 38 -18.04 10.83 2.65
N PRO A 39 -18.40 9.63 2.18
CA PRO A 39 -19.44 8.84 2.83
C PRO A 39 -18.80 8.15 4.05
N PHE A 40 -18.17 8.94 4.93
CA PHE A 40 -17.71 8.44 6.22
C PHE A 40 -18.92 8.45 7.15
N GLY A 41 -19.80 7.48 6.93
CA GLY A 41 -20.84 7.14 7.90
C GLY A 41 -20.15 6.86 9.23
N LEU A 42 -20.37 7.75 10.19
CA LEU A 42 -19.99 7.61 11.59
C LEU A 42 -20.75 6.41 12.17
N GLY A 43 -20.28 5.20 11.85
CA GLY A 43 -20.75 3.96 12.43
C GLY A 43 -20.35 3.91 13.90
N SER A 44 -21.36 4.09 14.76
CA SER A 44 -21.43 3.74 16.19
C SER A 44 -20.07 3.63 16.93
N THR A 45 -19.75 4.68 17.70
CA THR A 45 -18.60 4.75 18.60
C THR A 45 -18.52 3.62 19.65
N GLY A 46 -19.62 2.86 19.84
CA GLY A 46 -19.69 1.69 20.71
C GLY A 46 -19.08 0.41 20.13
N GLU A 47 -19.37 0.08 18.86
CA GLU A 47 -18.83 -1.12 18.20
C GLU A 47 -17.33 -1.02 17.97
N LEU A 48 -16.85 0.18 17.61
CA LEU A 48 -15.44 0.44 17.42
C LEU A 48 -14.65 0.22 18.72
N LYS A 49 -15.17 0.68 19.86
CA LYS A 49 -14.56 0.46 21.18
C LYS A 49 -14.52 -1.02 21.56
N HIS A 50 -15.56 -1.79 21.22
CA HIS A 50 -15.62 -3.22 21.49
C HIS A 50 -14.61 -4.01 20.63
N LYS A 51 -14.57 -3.73 19.32
CA LYS A 51 -13.57 -4.31 18.40
C LYS A 51 -12.15 -3.96 18.82
N LEU A 52 -11.89 -2.71 19.23
CA LEU A 52 -10.60 -2.28 19.75
C LEU A 52 -10.18 -3.02 21.03
N ARG A 53 -11.13 -3.36 21.91
CA ARG A 53 -10.85 -4.09 23.16
C ARG A 53 -10.47 -5.55 22.91
N ILE A 54 -11.19 -6.21 21.99
CA ILE A 54 -10.85 -7.56 21.52
C ILE A 54 -9.48 -7.54 20.83
N LEU A 55 -9.26 -6.59 19.91
CA LEU A 55 -7.97 -6.39 19.23
C LEU A 55 -6.80 -6.26 20.21
N ARG A 56 -6.98 -5.52 21.30
CA ARG A 56 -5.94 -5.31 22.32
C ARG A 56 -5.65 -6.59 23.11
N ALA A 57 -6.67 -7.39 23.41
CA ALA A 57 -6.51 -8.66 24.11
C ALA A 57 -5.78 -9.70 23.23
N ASP A 58 -6.17 -9.81 21.96
CA ASP A 58 -5.56 -10.75 21.00
C ASP A 58 -4.10 -10.42 20.70
N VAL A 59 -3.77 -9.11 20.59
CA VAL A 59 -2.39 -8.66 20.43
C VAL A 59 -1.55 -9.02 21.66
N LYS A 60 -2.10 -8.84 22.87
CA LYS A 60 -1.37 -9.12 24.11
C LYS A 60 -1.11 -10.62 24.29
N LEU A 61 -2.06 -11.46 23.91
CA LEU A 61 -1.92 -12.93 23.92
C LEU A 61 -0.92 -13.42 22.86
N SER A 62 -0.94 -12.83 21.65
CA SER A 62 -0.01 -13.18 20.57
C SER A 62 1.44 -12.79 20.86
N ILE A 63 1.66 -11.65 21.54
CA ILE A 63 3.00 -11.20 21.94
C ILE A 63 3.59 -12.09 23.04
N GLY A 64 2.75 -12.55 23.98
CA GLY A 64 3.19 -13.37 25.12
C GLY A 64 3.47 -14.84 24.78
N ALA A 65 2.71 -15.45 23.86
CA ALA A 65 2.83 -16.87 23.55
C ALA A 65 3.89 -17.19 22.47
N HIS A 66 4.05 -16.35 21.43
CA HIS A 66 4.83 -16.68 20.23
C HIS A 66 5.67 -15.52 19.68
N GLY A 67 6.37 -14.78 20.55
CA GLY A 67 7.17 -13.60 20.17
C GLY A 67 8.15 -13.85 19.01
N LYS A 68 8.77 -15.04 18.93
CA LYS A 68 9.69 -15.39 17.84
C LYS A 68 8.99 -15.49 16.48
N LEU A 69 7.79 -16.08 16.43
CA LEU A 69 6.97 -16.16 15.20
C LEU A 69 6.49 -14.78 14.77
N LEU A 70 6.10 -13.94 15.74
CA LEU A 70 5.69 -12.55 15.49
C LEU A 70 6.83 -11.72 14.87
N SER A 71 8.04 -11.82 15.42
CA SER A 71 9.22 -11.15 14.86
C SER A 71 9.53 -11.62 13.44
N ILE A 72 9.44 -12.93 13.17
CA ILE A 72 9.63 -13.49 11.84
C ILE A 72 8.57 -12.95 10.86
N ALA A 73 7.30 -12.94 11.25
CA ALA A 73 6.22 -12.41 10.43
C ALA A 73 6.38 -10.90 10.13
N CYS A 74 6.78 -10.11 11.13
CA CYS A 74 7.13 -8.70 10.95
C CYS A 74 8.32 -8.53 9.99
N GLY A 75 9.35 -9.37 10.12
CA GLY A 75 10.50 -9.39 9.22
C GLY A 75 10.10 -9.66 7.77
N PHE A 76 9.28 -10.69 7.54
CA PHE A 76 8.76 -11.00 6.20
C PHE A 76 7.89 -9.88 5.63
N ALA A 77 7.05 -9.25 6.46
CA ALA A 77 6.25 -8.11 6.03
C ALA A 77 7.16 -6.94 5.59
N LEU A 78 8.18 -6.60 6.39
CA LEU A 78 9.15 -5.56 6.03
C LEU A 78 9.92 -5.90 4.76
N LEU A 79 10.38 -7.14 4.61
CA LEU A 79 11.07 -7.58 3.39
C LEU A 79 10.17 -7.50 2.16
N HIS A 80 8.88 -7.83 2.30
CA HIS A 80 7.91 -7.68 1.22
C HIS A 80 7.77 -6.20 0.80
N TRP A 81 7.69 -5.28 1.76
CA TRP A 81 7.65 -3.83 1.48
C TRP A 81 8.93 -3.34 0.81
N LEU A 82 10.10 -3.78 1.30
CA LEU A 82 11.38 -3.43 0.70
C LEU A 82 11.51 -3.99 -0.72
N ALA A 83 11.03 -5.21 -0.98
CA ALA A 83 11.01 -5.79 -2.31
C ALA A 83 10.10 -5.00 -3.26
N GLY A 84 8.92 -4.57 -2.81
CA GLY A 84 8.03 -3.72 -3.60
C GLY A 84 8.64 -2.36 -3.95
N SER A 85 9.29 -1.73 -2.98
CA SER A 85 10.04 -0.48 -3.19
C SER A 85 11.24 -0.66 -4.13
N LEU A 86 11.99 -1.75 -3.97
CA LEU A 86 13.14 -2.09 -4.81
C LEU A 86 12.71 -2.37 -6.25
N GLU A 87 11.60 -3.05 -6.44
CA GLU A 87 11.01 -3.25 -7.76
C GLU A 87 10.66 -1.89 -8.40
N PHE A 88 9.98 -1.01 -7.65
CA PHE A 88 9.66 0.33 -8.14
C PHE A 88 10.91 1.16 -8.48
N TYR A 89 11.98 1.04 -7.69
CA TYR A 89 13.29 1.60 -8.00
C TYR A 89 13.82 1.10 -9.36
N PHE A 90 13.76 -0.21 -9.61
CA PHE A 90 14.20 -0.76 -10.89
C PHE A 90 13.33 -0.30 -12.06
N ILE A 91 12.01 -0.18 -11.89
CA ILE A 91 11.10 0.39 -12.90
C ILE A 91 11.56 1.79 -13.31
N LEU A 92 11.81 2.68 -12.35
CA LEU A 92 12.27 4.04 -12.63
C LEU A 92 13.67 4.05 -13.26
N LYS A 93 14.56 3.16 -12.83
CA LYS A 93 15.89 3.01 -13.42
C LYS A 93 15.84 2.55 -14.88
N PHE A 94 14.94 1.62 -15.21
CA PHE A 94 14.72 1.17 -16.59
C PHE A 94 14.09 2.25 -17.47
N LEU A 95 13.33 3.17 -16.89
CA LEU A 95 12.85 4.38 -17.56
C LEU A 95 13.96 5.44 -17.76
N GLY A 96 15.23 5.14 -17.43
CA GLY A 96 16.37 6.01 -17.64
C GLY A 96 16.56 7.08 -16.57
N LEU A 97 15.86 6.99 -15.44
CA LEU A 97 15.93 8.00 -14.39
C LEU A 97 17.05 7.76 -13.39
N LYS A 98 17.74 8.85 -13.03
CA LYS A 98 18.74 8.88 -11.95
C LYS A 98 18.05 9.08 -10.60
N VAL A 99 17.34 8.06 -10.13
CA VAL A 99 16.74 8.03 -8.79
C VAL A 99 17.61 7.25 -7.81
N THR A 100 17.57 7.68 -6.54
CA THR A 100 18.16 6.94 -5.42
C THR A 100 17.16 5.94 -4.84
N LEU A 101 17.66 4.90 -4.17
CA LEU A 101 16.79 3.91 -3.50
C LEU A 101 15.85 4.58 -2.47
N MET A 102 16.34 5.58 -1.75
CA MET A 102 15.54 6.33 -0.78
C MET A 102 14.41 7.13 -1.44
N GLN A 103 14.65 7.75 -2.59
CA GLN A 103 13.60 8.45 -3.34
C GLN A 103 12.52 7.49 -3.81
N ALA A 104 12.90 6.34 -4.36
CA ALA A 104 11.94 5.31 -4.78
C ALA A 104 11.11 4.80 -3.59
N LEU A 105 11.75 4.58 -2.43
CA LEU A 105 11.08 4.14 -1.22
C LEU A 105 10.08 5.18 -0.68
N VAL A 106 10.45 6.46 -0.68
CA VAL A 106 9.54 7.54 -0.28
C VAL A 106 8.35 7.65 -1.23
N VAL A 107 8.58 7.52 -2.53
CA VAL A 107 7.50 7.54 -3.52
C VAL A 107 6.56 6.36 -3.34
N ASP A 108 7.10 5.14 -3.24
CA ASP A 108 6.29 3.93 -3.07
C ASP A 108 5.45 3.97 -1.78
N LEU A 109 6.06 4.38 -0.67
CA LEU A 109 5.34 4.57 0.61
C LEU A 109 4.29 5.68 0.53
N GLY A 110 4.60 6.79 -0.15
CA GLY A 110 3.66 7.88 -0.37
C GLY A 110 2.44 7.44 -1.15
N VAL A 111 2.63 6.61 -2.19
CA VAL A 111 1.54 6.04 -3.01
C VAL A 111 0.59 5.19 -2.18
N ILE A 112 1.08 4.49 -1.15
CA ILE A 112 0.23 3.72 -0.22
C ILE A 112 -0.78 4.62 0.49
N ILE A 113 -0.44 5.87 0.82
CA ILE A 113 -1.37 6.84 1.42
C ILE A 113 -2.56 7.05 0.50
N PHE A 114 -2.29 7.28 -0.79
CA PHE A 114 -3.33 7.48 -1.79
C PHE A 114 -4.18 6.21 -1.94
N LYS A 115 -3.55 5.04 -1.96
CA LYS A 115 -4.27 3.76 -2.00
C LYS A 115 -5.17 3.55 -0.78
N ALA A 116 -4.71 3.96 0.40
CA ALA A 116 -5.51 3.92 1.63
C ALA A 116 -6.67 4.92 1.56
N ALA A 117 -6.42 6.14 1.09
CA ALA A 117 -7.44 7.16 0.89
C ALA A 117 -8.49 6.71 -0.13
N GLY A 118 -8.09 6.08 -1.23
CA GLY A 118 -8.97 5.53 -2.26
C GLY A 118 -9.38 4.08 -2.02
N ALA A 119 -9.31 3.56 -0.79
CA ALA A 119 -9.67 2.17 -0.49
C ALA A 119 -11.15 1.84 -0.79
N PHE A 120 -12.01 2.86 -0.86
CA PHE A 120 -13.41 2.73 -1.25
C PHE A 120 -13.63 2.61 -2.77
N ILE A 121 -12.59 2.83 -3.58
CA ILE A 121 -12.68 2.78 -5.05
C ILE A 121 -12.35 1.36 -5.52
N PRO A 122 -13.31 0.63 -6.14
CA PRO A 122 -13.05 -0.70 -6.64
C PRO A 122 -11.97 -0.67 -7.73
N GLY A 123 -10.96 -1.54 -7.59
CA GLY A 123 -9.81 -1.62 -8.52
C GLY A 123 -8.79 -0.48 -8.41
N GLN A 124 -9.00 0.49 -7.51
CA GLN A 124 -8.09 1.64 -7.26
C GLN A 124 -7.60 2.30 -8.56
N LEU A 125 -8.45 2.32 -9.59
CA LEU A 125 -8.18 2.91 -10.90
C LEU A 125 -8.16 4.44 -10.77
N GLY A 126 -7.11 5.07 -11.29
CA GLY A 126 -6.88 6.51 -11.16
C GLY A 126 -6.22 6.91 -9.84
N VAL A 127 -6.48 6.22 -8.73
CA VAL A 127 -5.90 6.53 -7.42
C VAL A 127 -4.40 6.24 -7.39
N GLU A 128 -4.00 5.06 -7.87
CA GLU A 128 -2.59 4.65 -7.89
C GLU A 128 -1.79 5.52 -8.88
N GLU A 129 -2.36 5.83 -10.05
CA GLU A 129 -1.78 6.72 -11.05
C GLU A 129 -1.58 8.14 -10.50
N TYR A 130 -2.61 8.67 -9.84
CA TYR A 130 -2.58 9.99 -9.25
C TYR A 130 -1.57 10.07 -8.10
N GLY A 131 -1.51 9.04 -7.26
CA GLY A 131 -0.50 8.91 -6.21
C GLY A 131 0.91 8.89 -6.79
N ASN A 132 1.15 8.08 -7.83
CA ASN A 132 2.46 8.03 -8.51
C ASN A 132 2.83 9.40 -9.10
N LYS A 133 1.87 10.06 -9.76
CA LYS A 133 2.06 11.41 -10.32
C LYS A 133 2.50 12.41 -9.25
N ILE A 134 1.75 12.52 -8.14
CA ILE A 134 2.07 13.47 -7.07
C ILE A 134 3.41 13.15 -6.42
N MET A 135 3.65 11.88 -6.11
CA MET A 135 4.86 11.50 -5.38
C MET A 135 6.12 11.62 -6.23
N LEU A 136 6.04 11.33 -7.54
CA LEU A 136 7.14 11.59 -8.47
C LEU A 136 7.40 13.09 -8.63
N MET A 137 6.34 13.92 -8.71
CA MET A 137 6.50 15.37 -8.71
C MET A 137 7.16 15.88 -7.42
N ALA A 138 6.84 15.27 -6.26
CA ALA A 138 7.44 15.65 -4.97
C ALA A 138 8.96 15.42 -4.92
N ILE A 139 9.49 14.47 -5.70
CA ILE A 139 10.93 14.23 -5.83
C ILE A 139 11.57 14.95 -7.04
N GLY A 140 10.82 15.84 -7.71
CA GLY A 140 11.28 16.65 -8.83
C GLY A 140 11.15 16.02 -10.21
N ILE A 141 10.40 14.92 -10.35
CA ILE A 141 10.19 14.23 -11.62
C ILE A 141 8.81 14.59 -12.18
N THR A 142 8.75 15.36 -13.26
CA THR A 142 7.51 15.94 -13.81
C THR A 142 7.09 15.36 -15.17
N GLY A 143 7.86 14.43 -15.75
CA GLY A 143 7.56 13.82 -17.05
C GLY A 143 6.27 13.00 -17.01
N THR A 144 5.36 13.25 -17.95
CA THR A 144 4.03 12.65 -17.93
C THR A 144 4.06 11.17 -18.32
N GLU A 145 4.87 10.89 -19.34
CA GLU A 145 5.23 9.56 -19.80
C GLU A 145 5.83 8.67 -18.70
N ILE A 146 6.57 9.24 -17.74
CA ILE A 146 7.23 8.49 -16.68
C ILE A 146 6.21 7.92 -15.70
N TRP A 147 5.36 8.77 -15.11
CA TRP A 147 4.44 8.31 -14.07
C TRP A 147 3.35 7.40 -14.64
N ILE A 148 2.96 7.60 -15.91
CA ILE A 148 2.04 6.71 -16.63
C ILE A 148 2.70 5.35 -16.85
N SER A 149 3.92 5.32 -17.42
CA SER A 149 4.65 4.07 -17.70
C SER A 149 4.90 3.27 -16.43
N ALA A 150 5.35 3.94 -15.35
CA ALA A 150 5.57 3.31 -14.07
C ALA A 150 4.28 2.73 -13.47
N SER A 151 3.14 3.43 -13.62
CA SER A 151 1.84 2.96 -13.14
C SER A 151 1.34 1.75 -13.93
N ILE A 152 1.47 1.75 -15.26
CA ILE A 152 1.10 0.63 -16.12
C ILE A 152 1.93 -0.61 -15.76
N LEU A 153 3.24 -0.46 -15.59
CA LEU A 153 4.13 -1.57 -15.29
C LEU A 153 3.79 -2.22 -13.93
N ARG A 154 3.47 -1.40 -12.91
CA ARG A 154 2.98 -1.87 -11.60
C ARG A 154 1.67 -2.64 -11.72
N ARG A 155 0.71 -2.17 -12.54
CA ARG A 155 -0.56 -2.87 -12.78
C ARG A 155 -0.38 -4.17 -13.54
N ALA A 156 0.45 -4.17 -14.56
CA ALA A 156 0.76 -5.37 -15.35
C ALA A 156 1.26 -6.49 -14.43
N ARG A 157 2.15 -6.19 -13.48
CA ARG A 157 2.58 -7.15 -12.47
C ARG A 157 1.41 -7.72 -11.66
N GLN A 158 0.54 -6.87 -11.12
CA GLN A 158 -0.61 -7.33 -10.33
C GLN A 158 -1.51 -8.28 -11.13
N ILE A 159 -1.78 -7.95 -12.39
CA ILE A 159 -2.58 -8.77 -13.31
C ILE A 159 -1.89 -10.11 -13.61
N ILE A 160 -0.58 -10.10 -13.87
CA ILE A 160 0.20 -11.32 -14.12
C ILE A 160 0.12 -12.27 -12.92
N TRP A 161 0.35 -11.77 -11.70
CA TRP A 161 0.27 -12.59 -10.49
C TRP A 161 -1.15 -13.05 -10.18
N ALA A 162 -2.16 -12.21 -10.41
CA ALA A 162 -3.56 -12.60 -10.27
C ALA A 162 -3.92 -13.73 -11.25
N GLY A 163 -3.51 -13.60 -12.52
CA GLY A 163 -3.69 -14.63 -13.53
C GLY A 163 -2.97 -15.93 -13.17
N PHE A 164 -1.73 -15.85 -12.68
CA PHE A 164 -0.98 -17.03 -12.22
C PHE A 164 -1.68 -17.74 -11.05
N GLY A 165 -2.21 -16.98 -10.09
CA GLY A 165 -3.01 -17.53 -8.99
C GLY A 165 -4.28 -18.23 -9.47
N ILE A 166 -4.99 -17.65 -10.44
CA ILE A 166 -6.17 -18.25 -11.07
C ILE A 166 -5.80 -19.55 -11.81
N LEU A 167 -4.71 -19.54 -12.58
CA LEU A 167 -4.23 -20.73 -13.28
C LEU A 167 -3.92 -21.86 -12.31
N ILE A 168 -3.15 -21.60 -11.25
CA ILE A 168 -2.85 -22.59 -10.22
C ILE A 168 -4.14 -23.11 -9.57
N TYR A 169 -5.07 -22.22 -9.23
CA TYR A 169 -6.36 -22.59 -8.66
C TYR A 169 -7.10 -23.57 -9.59
N PHE A 170 -7.21 -23.26 -10.88
CA PHE A 170 -7.85 -24.15 -11.84
C PHE A 170 -7.12 -25.48 -11.96
N PHE A 171 -5.78 -25.50 -12.04
CA PHE A 171 -5.00 -26.74 -12.12
C PHE A 171 -5.15 -27.63 -10.87
N MET A 172 -5.18 -27.04 -9.67
CA MET A 172 -5.32 -27.79 -8.43
C MET A 172 -6.76 -28.26 -8.19
N PHE A 173 -7.76 -27.41 -8.46
CA PHE A 173 -9.17 -27.71 -8.19
C PHE A 173 -9.90 -28.44 -9.32
N HIS A 174 -9.35 -28.51 -10.55
CA HIS A 174 -9.89 -29.38 -11.62
C HIS A 174 -9.83 -30.88 -11.28
N ARG A 175 -9.13 -31.28 -10.21
CA ARG A 175 -9.06 -32.68 -9.75
C ARG A 175 -10.12 -33.04 -8.70
N ALA A 176 -10.95 -32.09 -8.26
CA ALA A 176 -11.90 -32.29 -7.17
C ALA A 176 -13.37 -32.32 -7.65
N LYS A 177 -13.75 -33.42 -8.32
CA LYS A 177 -15.04 -34.16 -8.31
C LYS A 177 -15.18 -34.99 -9.59
N PRO A 178 -15.50 -36.30 -9.51
CA PRO A 178 -16.81 -36.72 -9.01
C PRO A 178 -16.83 -38.08 -8.26
N GLU A 179 -17.22 -38.08 -6.99
CA GLU A 179 -17.94 -39.23 -6.41
C GLU A 179 -19.07 -38.70 -5.54
N LEU A 180 -20.20 -38.38 -6.18
CA LEU A 180 -21.51 -38.53 -5.56
C LEU A 180 -21.95 -39.94 -5.92
N GLN A 181 -21.56 -40.90 -5.08
CA GLN A 181 -22.16 -42.23 -5.08
C GLN A 181 -23.36 -42.20 -4.10
N THR A 182 -24.54 -42.34 -4.70
CA THR A 182 -25.81 -42.89 -4.19
C THR A 182 -26.35 -42.44 -2.84
#